data_AF-A0A4W2DEE9-F1
#
_entry.id   AF-A0A4W2DEE9-F1
#
_cell.length_a   1.000
_cell.length_b   1.000
_cell.length_c   1.000
_cell.angle_alpha   90.00
_cell.angle_beta   90.00
_cell.angle_gamma   90.00
#
_symmetry.space_group_name_H-M   'P 1'
#
loop_
_entity.id
_entity.type
_entity.pdbx_description
1 polymer ?
#
loop_
_entity_poly.entity_id
_entity_poly.type
_entity_poly.pdbx_seq_one_letter_code
_entity_poly.pdbx_strand_id
1 'polypeptide(L)'
;MREYLCYCLMATHFFLGAIFDESAKKDDEVFRTAVGDLNQNEEILQTEKITFSVTFVDGNNPFQAVQEESKIKELGNEKKTTLTNGI
;
A
#
# COMPACT_ATOMS: atom_id res chain seq x y z
N MET A 1 -12.47 11.31 13.34
CA MET A 1 -11.74 12.21 12.44
C MET A 1 -10.24 11.96 12.63
N ARG A 2 -9.70 10.88 12.06
CA ARG A 2 -8.25 10.71 11.90
C ARG A 2 -8.04 10.27 10.47
N GLU A 3 -7.42 11.15 9.70
CA GLU A 3 -7.11 10.97 8.29
C GLU A 3 -5.99 9.94 8.18
N TYR A 4 -6.31 8.73 7.72
CA TYR A 4 -5.31 7.78 7.26
C TYR A 4 -4.98 8.15 5.81
N LEU A 5 -3.82 8.77 5.60
CA LEU A 5 -3.36 9.15 4.27
C LEU A 5 -3.06 7.89 3.44
N CYS A 6 -4.04 7.47 2.64
CA CYS A 6 -3.86 6.52 1.56
C CYS A 6 -3.30 7.27 0.35
N TYR A 7 -1.99 7.15 0.11
CA TYR A 7 -1.36 7.69 -1.10
C TYR A 7 -1.43 6.67 -2.22
N CYS A 8 -2.32 6.91 -3.20
CA CYS A 8 -2.41 6.14 -4.43
C CYS A 8 -1.32 6.63 -5.41
N LEU A 9 -0.16 5.97 -5.45
CA LEU A 9 0.92 6.34 -6.37
C LEU A 9 0.64 5.75 -7.76
N MET A 10 0.10 6.58 -8.66
CA MET A 10 -0.24 6.21 -10.04
C MET A 10 1.01 6.05 -10.91
N ALA A 11 1.60 4.86 -10.93
CA ALA A 11 2.71 4.55 -11.84
C ALA A 11 2.61 3.12 -12.36
N THR A 12 1.82 2.89 -13.41
CA THR A 12 1.85 1.69 -14.29
C THR A 12 1.75 0.30 -13.62
N HIS A 13 1.56 0.25 -12.30
CA HIS A 13 1.38 -0.94 -11.47
C HIS A 13 0.58 -0.51 -10.24
N PHE A 14 -0.47 -1.25 -9.93
CA PHE A 14 -1.29 -1.00 -8.74
C PHE A 14 -0.55 -1.48 -7.48
N PHE A 15 0.34 -0.63 -6.94
CA PHE A 15 0.98 -0.85 -5.64
C PHE A 15 0.42 0.14 -4.61
N LEU A 16 -0.09 -0.38 -3.48
CA LEU A 16 -0.62 0.40 -2.37
C LEU A 16 0.27 0.31 -1.13
N GLY A 17 0.54 1.46 -0.52
CA GLY A 17 1.18 1.57 0.78
C GLY A 17 0.17 1.90 1.86
N ALA A 18 0.13 1.12 2.95
CA ALA A 18 -0.70 1.41 4.12
C ALA A 18 0.14 1.40 5.40
N ILE A 19 -0.03 2.44 6.21
CA ILE A 19 0.57 2.54 7.54
C ILE A 19 -0.57 2.65 8.56
N PHE A 20 -0.62 1.69 9.47
CA PHE A 20 -1.62 1.64 10.51
C PHE A 20 -0.97 1.81 11.88
N ASP A 21 -1.75 2.32 12.83
CA ASP A 21 -1.38 2.26 14.24
C ASP A 21 -1.41 0.81 14.73
N GLU A 22 -0.58 0.43 15.70
CA GLU A 22 -0.60 -0.93 16.27
C GLU A 22 -1.98 -1.36 16.81
N SER A 23 -2.81 -0.42 17.25
CA SER A 23 -4.18 -0.66 17.71
C SER A 23 -5.20 -0.81 16.57
N ALA A 24 -4.86 -0.40 15.35
CA ALA A 24 -5.73 -0.35 14.17
C ALA A 24 -5.81 -1.68 13.40
N LYS A 25 -5.89 -2.81 14.12
CA LYS A 25 -5.98 -4.15 13.52
C LYS A 25 -7.23 -4.35 12.66
N LYS A 26 -8.35 -3.74 13.08
CA LYS A 26 -9.60 -3.78 12.30
C LYS A 26 -9.46 -3.09 10.94
N ASP A 27 -8.65 -2.03 10.87
CA ASP A 27 -8.42 -1.31 9.63
C ASP A 27 -7.58 -2.14 8.66
N ASP A 28 -6.59 -2.92 9.15
CA ASP A 28 -5.85 -3.88 8.31
C ASP A 28 -6.76 -5.00 7.76
N GLU A 29 -7.64 -5.56 8.59
CA GLU A 29 -8.59 -6.59 8.15
C GLU A 29 -9.53 -6.07 7.05
N VAL A 30 -10.10 -4.88 7.25
CA VAL A 30 -10.99 -4.24 6.26
C VAL A 30 -10.20 -3.87 5.00
N PHE A 31 -8.98 -3.35 5.13
CA PHE A 31 -8.12 -3.01 4.01
C PHE A 31 -7.78 -4.22 3.15
N ARG A 32 -7.35 -5.34 3.76
CA ARG A 32 -7.05 -6.58 3.05
C ARG A 32 -8.27 -7.16 2.35
N THR A 33 -9.43 -7.08 3.00
CA THR A 33 -10.70 -7.55 2.42
C THR A 33 -11.06 -6.72 1.19
N ALA A 34 -11.00 -5.39 1.28
CA ALA A 34 -11.30 -4.51 0.16
C ALA A 34 -10.33 -4.71 -1.02
N VAL A 35 -9.03 -4.87 -0.75
CA VAL A 35 -8.05 -5.17 -1.79
C VAL A 35 -8.30 -6.56 -2.41
N GLY A 36 -8.70 -7.54 -1.60
CA GLY A 36 -9.11 -8.87 -2.06
C GLY A 36 -10.31 -8.81 -3.00
N ASP A 37 -11.38 -8.12 -2.60
CA ASP A 37 -12.60 -7.96 -3.39
C ASP A 37 -12.31 -7.26 -4.73
N LEU A 38 -11.47 -6.21 -4.71
CA LEU A 38 -11.02 -5.54 -5.95
C LEU A 38 -10.19 -6.48 -6.83
N ASN A 39 -9.28 -7.26 -6.25
CA ASN A 39 -8.45 -8.22 -6.99
C ASN A 39 -9.21 -9.42 -7.56
N GLN A 40 -10.38 -9.75 -7.00
CA GLN A 40 -11.30 -10.74 -7.55
C GLN A 40 -12.24 -10.13 -8.60
N ASN A 41 -12.34 -8.80 -8.66
CA ASN A 41 -13.19 -8.11 -9.61
C ASN A 41 -12.45 -7.83 -10.93
N GLU A 42 -12.59 -8.77 -11.86
CA GLU A 42 -12.00 -8.70 -13.20
C GLU A 42 -12.58 -7.57 -14.07
N GLU A 43 -13.71 -6.94 -13.71
CA GLU A 43 -14.20 -5.76 -14.45
C GLU A 43 -13.38 -4.49 -14.13
N ILE A 44 -12.79 -4.41 -12.94
CA ILE A 44 -12.02 -3.25 -12.47
C ILE A 44 -10.52 -3.45 -12.74
N LEU A 45 -10.01 -4.67 -12.50
CA LEU A 45 -8.60 -5.03 -12.62
C LEU A 45 -8.44 -6.20 -13.59
N GLN A 46 -8.54 -5.89 -14.88
CA GLN A 46 -8.56 -6.88 -15.95
C GLN A 46 -7.24 -7.62 -16.15
N THR A 47 -6.10 -6.96 -15.93
CA THR A 47 -4.77 -7.50 -16.31
C THR A 47 -3.73 -7.44 -15.20
N GLU A 48 -3.96 -6.65 -14.16
CA GLU A 48 -3.00 -6.46 -13.07
C GLU A 48 -3.69 -6.55 -11.72
N LYS A 49 -3.09 -7.27 -10.78
CA LYS A 49 -3.59 -7.34 -9.40
C LYS A 49 -2.95 -6.22 -8.56
N ILE A 50 -3.75 -5.62 -7.69
CA ILE A 50 -3.26 -4.74 -6.64
C ILE A 50 -2.33 -5.55 -5.73
N THR A 51 -1.10 -5.09 -5.64
CA THR A 51 -0.14 -5.51 -4.61
C THR A 51 -0.08 -4.44 -3.53
N PHE A 52 0.18 -4.81 -2.29
CA PHE A 52 0.18 -3.86 -1.19
C PHE A 52 1.21 -4.23 -0.13
N SER A 53 1.68 -3.22 0.59
CA SER A 53 2.51 -3.37 1.78
C SER A 53 1.84 -2.67 2.95
N VAL A 54 1.68 -3.40 4.06
CA VAL A 54 1.15 -2.86 5.31
C VAL A 54 2.25 -2.85 6.36
N THR A 55 2.41 -1.71 7.03
CA THR A 55 3.29 -1.57 8.19
C THR A 55 2.52 -1.03 9.38
N PHE A 56 2.77 -1.58 10.57
CA PHE A 56 2.24 -1.06 11.82
C PHE A 56 3.30 -0.20 12.51
N VAL A 57 2.88 0.96 13.01
CA VAL A 57 3.73 1.90 13.75
C VAL A 57 3.06 2.31 15.05
N ASP A 58 3.88 2.69 16.04
CA ASP A 58 3.35 3.37 17.21
C ASP A 58 2.87 4.75 16.78
N GLY A 59 1.55 5.02 16.87
CA GLY A 59 0.98 6.31 16.52
C GLY A 59 1.48 7.47 17.39
N ASN A 60 2.18 7.19 18.47
CA ASN A 60 2.89 8.19 19.28
C ASN A 60 4.31 8.49 18.76
N ASN A 61 4.84 7.71 17.81
CA ASN A 61 6.17 7.89 17.22
C ASN A 61 6.09 8.36 15.75
N PRO A 62 6.03 9.69 15.52
CA PRO A 62 5.93 10.22 14.16
C PRO A 62 7.18 9.94 13.30
N PHE A 63 8.36 9.77 13.91
CA PHE A 63 9.60 9.49 13.18
C PHE A 63 9.61 8.06 12.60
N GLN A 64 9.02 7.11 13.31
CA GLN A 64 8.83 5.76 12.80
C GLN A 64 7.88 5.75 11.60
N ALA A 65 6.75 6.45 11.69
CA ALA A 65 5.80 6.56 10.59
C ALA A 65 6.44 7.07 9.29
N VAL A 66 7.26 8.12 9.38
CA VAL A 66 7.95 8.72 8.22
C VAL A 66 9.03 7.79 7.64
N GLN A 67 9.75 7.05 8.48
CA GLN A 67 10.73 6.05 8.00
C GLN A 67 10.05 4.92 7.24
N GLU A 68 8.98 4.35 7.79
CA GLU A 68 8.25 3.27 7.14
C GLU A 68 7.57 3.75 5.86
N GLU A 69 7.08 5.00 5.82
CA GLU A 69 6.55 5.61 4.59
C GLU A 69 7.63 5.70 3.51
N SER A 70 8.85 6.12 3.88
CA SER A 70 9.97 6.22 2.95
C SER A 70 10.37 4.86 2.38
N LYS A 71 10.35 3.82 3.21
CA LYS A 71 10.63 2.44 2.81
C LYS A 71 9.56 1.87 1.87
N ILE A 72 8.28 2.14 2.14
CA ILE A 72 7.18 1.74 1.27
C ILE A 72 7.26 2.43 -0.09
N LYS A 73 7.62 3.72 -0.11
CA LYS A 73 7.88 4.47 -1.37
C LYS A 73 9.02 3.85 -2.17
N GLU A 74 10.08 3.42 -1.51
CA GLU A 74 11.21 2.76 -2.16
C GLU A 74 10.80 1.40 -2.77
N LEU A 75 10.04 0.58 -2.04
CA LEU A 75 9.51 -0.70 -2.54
C LEU A 75 8.63 -0.53 -3.80
N GLY A 76 7.81 0.53 -3.83
CA GLY A 76 7.02 0.87 -5.02
C GLY A 76 7.89 1.30 -6.21
N ASN A 77 8.99 2.02 -5.95
CA ASN A 77 9.92 2.46 -6.99
C ASN A 77 10.79 1.31 -7.52
N GLU A 78 11.22 0.37 -6.69
CA GLU A 78 12.05 -0.78 -7.10
C GLU A 78 11.29 -1.74 -8.02
N LYS A 79 10.00 -1.95 -7.74
CA LYS A 79 9.08 -2.70 -8.62
C LYS A 79 8.91 -2.03 -9.98
N LYS A 80 9.03 -0.70 -10.04
CA LYS A 80 8.95 0.07 -11.29
C LYS A 80 10.22 -0.06 -12.14
N THR A 81 11.41 0.00 -11.54
CA THR A 81 12.70 -0.09 -12.26
C THR A 81 13.03 -1.48 -12.79
N THR A 82 12.55 -2.55 -12.15
CA THR A 82 12.71 -3.91 -12.69
C THR A 82 11.86 -4.16 -13.95
N LEU A 83 10.73 -3.47 -14.10
CA LEU A 83 9.87 -3.58 -15.28
C LEU A 83 10.35 -2.71 -16.45
N THR A 84 10.99 -1.57 -16.21
CA THR A 84 11.52 -0.71 -17.28
C THR A 84 12.82 -1.23 -17.90
N ASN A 85 13.58 -2.06 -17.18
CA ASN A 85 14.84 -2.64 -17.66
C ASN A 85 14.67 -4.00 -18.35
N GLY A 86 13.42 -4.45 -18.56
CA GLY A 86 13.06 -5.74 -19.14
C GLY A 86 12.46 -5.67 -20.56
N ILE A 87 12.71 -4.59 -21.32
CA ILE A 87 12.41 -4.47 -22.75
C ILE A 87 13.71 -4.20 -23.52
#